data_AF-A0A514WZP0-F1
#
_entry.id   AF-A0A514WZP0-F1
#
_cell.length_a   1.000
_cell.length_b   1.000
_cell.length_c   1.000
_cell.angle_alpha   90.00
_cell.angle_beta   90.00
_cell.angle_gamma   90.00
#
_symmetry.space_group_name_H-M   'P 1'
#
loop_
_entity.id
_entity.type
_entity.pdbx_description
1 polymer ?
#
loop_
_entity_poly.entity_id
_entity_poly.type
_entity_poly.pdbx_seq_one_letter_code
_entity_poly.pdbx_strand_id
1 'polypeptide(L)'
;MSQFRLRQEVTKFENRYDEESPYLKLTNNRGLGFDDLWGTRNMRVVLHGVLYRGGANNVFLPNPRSNINPLPTVGLKNLCREDFSTAIYLYSENFSKAPKVVTCKNTSQQDQTLVYKQYAAAGEYDEILRLVYARIKGRLNGPIYVHCWNGWHSAGLISGIALKQFCGWSDEKADAYWVRNTDGNSKGFKSIRAKLRDFEPLPKYKITAEEAALICP
;
A
#
# COMPACT_ATOMS: atom_id res chain seq x y z
N MET A 1 2.55 22.81 -17.34
CA MET A 1 2.66 21.50 -16.67
C MET A 1 3.01 21.77 -15.21
N SER A 2 2.17 21.38 -14.25
CA SER A 2 2.51 21.54 -12.83
C SER A 2 3.72 20.66 -12.51
N GLN A 3 4.80 21.25 -12.02
CA GLN A 3 5.98 20.51 -11.58
C GLN A 3 5.60 19.71 -10.33
N PHE A 4 5.83 18.39 -10.32
CA PHE A 4 5.58 17.55 -9.15
C PHE A 4 6.28 18.13 -7.91
N ARG A 5 5.53 18.25 -6.82
CA ARG A 5 6.06 18.68 -5.51
C ARG A 5 5.63 17.67 -4.47
N LEU A 6 6.57 16.85 -4.00
CA LEU A 6 6.31 15.80 -3.01
C LEU A 6 5.53 16.31 -1.79
N ARG A 7 5.91 17.48 -1.26
CA ARG A 7 5.20 18.13 -0.14
C ARG A 7 3.72 18.38 -0.44
N GLN A 8 3.37 18.87 -1.63
CA GLN A 8 1.96 19.13 -1.97
C GLN A 8 1.16 17.84 -2.07
N GLU A 9 1.77 16.79 -2.62
CA GLU A 9 1.14 15.47 -2.70
C GLU A 9 0.95 14.87 -1.30
N VAL A 10 1.96 14.91 -0.44
CA VAL A 10 1.88 14.48 0.96
C VAL A 10 0.73 15.21 1.68
N THR A 11 0.73 16.55 1.66
CA THR A 11 -0.29 17.36 2.31
C THR A 11 -1.70 17.10 1.76
N LYS A 12 -1.83 16.84 0.45
CA LYS A 12 -3.12 16.45 -0.14
C LYS A 12 -3.68 15.20 0.54
N PHE A 13 -2.86 14.18 0.74
CA PHE A 13 -3.30 12.91 1.31
C PHE A 13 -3.41 12.93 2.83
N GLU A 14 -2.56 13.68 3.53
CA GLU A 14 -2.72 13.97 4.96
C GLU A 14 -4.09 14.62 5.22
N ASN A 15 -4.41 15.69 4.49
CA ASN A 15 -5.71 16.36 4.62
C ASN A 15 -6.90 15.47 4.21
N ARG A 16 -6.70 14.54 3.26
CA ARG A 16 -7.78 13.65 2.78
C ARG A 16 -8.13 12.57 3.80
N TYR A 17 -7.14 12.04 4.50
CA TYR A 17 -7.30 10.87 5.36
C TYR A 17 -7.19 11.16 6.86
N ASP A 18 -6.69 12.34 7.24
CA ASP A 18 -6.52 12.81 8.62
C ASP A 18 -5.87 11.75 9.53
N GLU A 19 -4.81 11.11 9.01
CA GLU A 19 -4.20 9.96 9.64
C GLU A 19 -2.68 10.02 9.53
N GLU A 20 -2.01 10.30 10.65
CA GLU A 20 -0.55 10.38 10.73
C GLU A 20 0.08 9.06 11.17
N SER A 21 -0.70 8.15 11.77
CA SER A 21 -0.19 6.93 12.39
C SER A 21 -0.26 5.73 11.46
N PRO A 22 0.84 4.98 11.28
CA PRO A 22 0.85 3.78 10.46
C PRO A 22 0.17 2.59 11.18
N TYR A 23 -0.35 2.83 12.39
CA TYR A 23 -1.09 1.87 13.22
C TYR A 23 -2.61 2.05 13.18
N LEU A 24 -3.12 3.11 12.54
CA LEU A 24 -4.53 3.40 12.42
C LEU A 24 -5.08 3.05 11.02
N LYS A 25 -6.36 2.70 10.99
CA LYS A 25 -7.01 2.00 9.87
C LYS A 25 -7.89 3.03 9.15
N LEU A 26 -7.59 3.29 7.88
CA LEU A 26 -8.53 4.00 6.99
C LEU A 26 -9.75 3.13 6.70
N THR A 27 -9.54 1.82 6.52
CA THR A 27 -10.62 0.84 6.50
C THR A 27 -10.32 -0.32 7.44
N ASN A 28 -11.31 -0.74 8.20
CA ASN A 28 -11.17 -1.83 9.17
C ASN A 28 -11.19 -3.21 8.46
N ASN A 29 -11.23 -4.30 9.24
CA ASN A 29 -11.23 -5.66 8.69
C ASN A 29 -12.49 -6.05 7.90
N ARG A 30 -13.53 -5.21 7.94
CA ARG A 30 -14.77 -5.33 7.18
C ARG A 30 -14.87 -4.32 6.04
N GLY A 31 -13.82 -3.53 5.81
CA GLY A 31 -13.77 -2.45 4.83
C GLY A 31 -14.53 -1.19 5.22
N LEU A 32 -14.99 -1.08 6.47
CA LEU A 32 -15.68 0.11 6.98
C LEU A 32 -14.67 1.14 7.51
N GLY A 33 -15.01 2.42 7.45
CA GLY A 33 -14.16 3.55 7.84
C GLY A 33 -14.31 4.65 6.80
N PHE A 34 -13.39 4.69 5.85
CA PHE A 34 -13.46 5.60 4.71
C PHE A 34 -14.23 4.99 3.54
N ASP A 35 -15.47 5.44 3.33
CA ASP A 35 -16.40 4.83 2.36
C ASP A 35 -15.89 4.84 0.92
N ASP A 36 -15.16 5.89 0.52
CA ASP A 36 -14.56 6.00 -0.82
C ASP A 36 -13.43 4.98 -1.06
N LEU A 37 -12.98 4.28 -0.01
CA LEU A 37 -12.01 3.18 -0.10
C LEU A 37 -12.70 1.80 -0.03
N TRP A 38 -14.02 1.73 -0.15
CA TRP A 38 -14.76 0.47 -0.14
C TRP A 38 -14.24 -0.52 -1.20
N GLY A 39 -14.10 -1.78 -0.80
CA GLY A 39 -13.42 -2.82 -1.57
C GLY A 39 -12.00 -3.09 -1.09
N THR A 40 -11.41 -2.19 -0.30
CA THR A 40 -10.22 -2.43 0.53
C THR A 40 -10.62 -2.84 1.96
N ARG A 41 -9.72 -3.49 2.67
CA ARG A 41 -9.86 -3.78 4.10
C ARG A 41 -8.52 -3.66 4.80
N ASN A 42 -8.52 -3.40 6.11
CA ASN A 42 -7.28 -3.19 6.87
C ASN A 42 -6.34 -2.18 6.19
N MET A 43 -6.90 -1.15 5.56
CA MET A 43 -6.10 -0.17 4.83
C MET A 43 -5.41 0.75 5.82
N ARG A 44 -4.11 0.99 5.62
CA ARG A 44 -3.28 1.85 6.46
C ARG A 44 -2.32 2.65 5.61
N VAL A 45 -1.97 3.84 6.08
CA VAL A 45 -0.87 4.61 5.52
C VAL A 45 0.46 3.95 5.94
N VAL A 46 1.41 3.87 5.01
CA VAL A 46 2.78 3.41 5.29
C VAL A 46 3.75 4.58 5.10
N LEU A 47 3.67 5.24 3.95
CA LEU A 47 4.41 6.45 3.62
C LEU A 47 3.40 7.47 3.07
N HIS A 48 3.25 8.63 3.72
CA HIS A 48 2.24 9.64 3.40
C HIS A 48 2.30 10.03 1.93
N GLY A 49 1.16 9.98 1.24
CA GLY A 49 1.05 10.29 -0.19
C GLY A 49 1.83 9.39 -1.17
N VAL A 50 2.46 8.32 -0.67
CA VAL A 50 3.36 7.46 -1.45
C VAL A 50 2.93 6.00 -1.43
N LEU A 51 2.80 5.39 -0.24
CA LEU A 51 2.57 3.95 -0.09
C LEU A 51 1.51 3.68 0.98
N TYR A 52 0.57 2.82 0.62
CA TYR A 52 -0.51 2.34 1.47
C TYR A 52 -0.53 0.82 1.40
N ARG A 53 -0.94 0.19 2.51
CA ARG A 53 -1.12 -1.26 2.59
C ARG A 53 -2.54 -1.64 2.93
N GLY A 54 -2.95 -2.84 2.56
CA GLY A 54 -4.19 -3.43 3.07
C GLY A 54 -4.50 -4.80 2.46
N GLY A 55 -5.77 -5.18 2.51
CA GLY A 55 -6.33 -6.41 1.97
C GLY A 55 -7.42 -6.17 0.93
N ALA A 56 -8.00 -7.25 0.42
CA ALA A 56 -9.15 -7.20 -0.46
C ALA A 56 -10.45 -7.48 0.32
N ASN A 57 -11.44 -6.60 0.26
CA ASN A 57 -12.69 -6.74 1.02
C ASN A 57 -13.71 -7.69 0.40
N ASN A 58 -13.24 -8.84 -0.09
CA ASN A 58 -14.01 -9.74 -0.94
C ASN A 58 -15.25 -10.34 -0.27
N VAL A 59 -15.15 -10.67 1.03
CA VAL A 59 -16.18 -11.40 1.77
C VAL A 59 -17.33 -10.53 2.28
N PHE A 60 -17.15 -9.21 2.32
CA PHE A 60 -18.15 -8.27 2.82
C PHE A 60 -18.82 -7.45 1.70
N LEU A 61 -18.55 -7.79 0.43
CA LEU A 61 -19.27 -7.21 -0.70
C LEU A 61 -20.74 -7.65 -0.71
N PRO A 62 -21.66 -6.88 -1.31
CA PRO A 62 -23.05 -7.30 -1.53
C PRO A 62 -23.18 -8.64 -2.25
N ASN A 63 -22.24 -8.93 -3.17
CA ASN A 63 -22.02 -10.25 -3.76
C ASN A 63 -20.69 -10.80 -3.24
N PRO A 64 -20.68 -11.51 -2.10
CA PRO A 64 -19.46 -12.00 -1.48
C PRO A 64 -18.69 -12.94 -2.39
N ARG A 65 -17.36 -12.88 -2.29
CA ARG A 65 -16.47 -13.86 -2.91
C ARG A 65 -15.37 -14.27 -1.94
N SER A 66 -14.71 -15.40 -2.22
CA SER A 66 -13.63 -15.90 -1.36
C SER A 66 -12.57 -14.82 -1.14
N ASN A 67 -12.04 -14.75 0.09
CA ASN A 67 -10.97 -13.81 0.41
C ASN A 67 -9.65 -14.15 -0.27
N ILE A 68 -9.52 -15.38 -0.80
CA ILE A 68 -8.41 -15.86 -1.64
C ILE A 68 -8.62 -15.39 -3.09
N ASN A 69 -8.81 -14.09 -3.25
CA ASN A 69 -8.96 -13.44 -4.54
C ASN A 69 -8.22 -12.11 -4.53
N PRO A 70 -7.87 -11.58 -5.71
CA PRO A 70 -7.36 -10.22 -5.87
C PRO A 70 -8.36 -9.17 -5.34
N LEU A 71 -8.05 -7.89 -5.49
CA LEU A 71 -9.00 -6.81 -5.23
C LEU A 71 -10.26 -6.97 -6.10
N PRO A 72 -11.44 -6.62 -5.58
CA PRO A 72 -12.63 -6.54 -6.40
C PRO A 72 -12.55 -5.31 -7.31
N THR A 73 -13.21 -5.37 -8.47
CA THR A 73 -13.20 -4.26 -9.43
C THR A 73 -13.70 -2.95 -8.81
N VAL A 74 -14.66 -3.01 -7.88
CA VAL A 74 -15.10 -1.83 -7.12
C VAL A 74 -13.96 -1.21 -6.30
N GLY A 75 -13.14 -2.02 -5.64
CA GLY A 75 -11.98 -1.55 -4.88
C GLY A 75 -10.92 -0.92 -5.78
N LEU A 76 -10.65 -1.49 -6.95
CA LEU A 76 -9.74 -0.89 -7.94
C LEU A 76 -10.25 0.46 -8.44
N LYS A 77 -11.55 0.56 -8.77
CA LYS A 77 -12.17 1.80 -9.23
C LYS A 77 -12.17 2.88 -8.15
N ASN A 78 -12.42 2.49 -6.90
CA ASN A 78 -12.43 3.38 -5.75
C ASN A 78 -11.02 3.92 -5.44
N LEU A 79 -10.00 3.05 -5.45
CA LEU A 79 -8.60 3.50 -5.38
C LEU A 79 -8.25 4.46 -6.52
N CYS A 80 -8.67 4.16 -7.76
CA CYS A 80 -8.45 5.05 -8.90
C CYS A 80 -9.08 6.44 -8.67
N ARG A 81 -10.31 6.50 -8.15
CA ARG A 81 -11.02 7.75 -7.85
C ARG A 81 -10.31 8.56 -6.77
N GLU A 82 -9.74 7.88 -5.78
CA GLU A 82 -8.92 8.44 -4.69
C GLU A 82 -7.45 8.69 -5.11
N ASP A 83 -7.21 8.98 -6.38
CA ASP A 83 -5.91 9.33 -6.94
C ASP A 83 -4.82 8.24 -6.96
N PHE A 84 -5.10 7.00 -6.59
CA PHE A 84 -4.09 5.94 -6.69
C PHE A 84 -3.81 5.61 -8.17
N SER A 85 -2.53 5.59 -8.54
CA SER A 85 -2.11 5.22 -9.89
C SER A 85 -1.69 3.76 -10.02
N THR A 86 -1.44 3.08 -8.90
CA THR A 86 -1.00 1.68 -8.92
C THR A 86 -1.54 0.88 -7.75
N ALA A 87 -2.07 -0.30 -8.04
CA ALA A 87 -2.31 -1.33 -7.04
C ALA A 87 -1.40 -2.53 -7.30
N ILE A 88 -0.97 -3.22 -6.25
CA ILE A 88 -0.09 -4.39 -6.35
C ILE A 88 -0.67 -5.52 -5.50
N TYR A 89 -1.01 -6.62 -6.16
CA TYR A 89 -1.40 -7.85 -5.48
C TYR A 89 -0.17 -8.68 -5.15
N LEU A 90 -0.03 -9.04 -3.88
CA LEU A 90 1.17 -9.71 -3.37
C LEU A 90 1.16 -11.23 -3.49
N TYR A 91 0.12 -11.78 -4.12
CA TYR A 91 -0.01 -13.19 -4.45
C TYR A 91 -0.47 -13.37 -5.90
N SER A 92 -0.50 -14.60 -6.41
CA SER A 92 -0.83 -14.87 -7.82
C SER A 92 -2.23 -15.46 -8.00
N GLU A 93 -2.86 -15.96 -6.93
CA GLU A 93 -4.12 -16.70 -7.00
C GLU A 93 -5.22 -15.86 -7.63
N ASN A 94 -5.79 -16.36 -8.72
CA ASN A 94 -6.86 -15.72 -9.49
C ASN A 94 -6.49 -14.38 -10.13
N PHE A 95 -5.23 -13.95 -10.09
CA PHE A 95 -4.84 -12.67 -10.68
C PHE A 95 -5.03 -12.63 -12.19
N SER A 96 -4.84 -13.75 -12.91
CA SER A 96 -5.03 -13.82 -14.36
C SER A 96 -6.43 -13.37 -14.81
N LYS A 97 -7.45 -13.52 -13.96
CA LYS A 97 -8.84 -13.12 -14.20
C LYS A 97 -9.15 -11.69 -13.75
N ALA A 98 -8.27 -11.04 -13.00
CA ALA A 98 -8.47 -9.67 -12.56
C ALA A 98 -8.17 -8.65 -13.66
N PRO A 99 -8.88 -7.50 -13.68
CA PRO A 99 -8.53 -6.38 -14.56
C PRO A 99 -7.07 -5.97 -14.37
N LYS A 100 -6.35 -5.67 -15.44
CA LYS A 100 -4.96 -5.17 -15.35
C LYS A 100 -4.89 -3.66 -15.24
N VAL A 101 -5.97 -3.00 -15.65
CA VAL A 101 -6.10 -1.55 -15.72
C VAL A 101 -7.54 -1.20 -15.41
N VAL A 102 -7.76 -0.11 -14.69
CA VAL A 102 -9.07 0.55 -14.57
C VAL A 102 -8.92 2.03 -14.85
N THR A 103 -9.95 2.63 -15.44
CA THR A 103 -10.04 4.07 -15.68
C THR A 103 -11.15 4.67 -14.82
N CYS A 104 -11.00 5.94 -14.47
CA CYS A 104 -11.92 6.68 -13.62
C CYS A 104 -11.77 8.20 -13.81
N LYS A 105 -12.67 8.96 -13.19
CA LYS A 105 -12.43 10.36 -12.84
C LYS A 105 -11.86 10.41 -11.43
N ASN A 106 -10.73 11.09 -11.25
CA ASN A 106 -10.10 11.24 -9.93
C ASN A 106 -10.77 12.36 -9.10
N THR A 107 -10.23 12.69 -7.91
CA THR A 107 -10.80 13.73 -7.04
C THR A 107 -10.87 15.11 -7.71
N SER A 108 -9.99 15.37 -8.68
CA SER A 108 -9.95 16.60 -9.47
C SER A 108 -10.79 16.53 -10.75
N GLN A 109 -11.63 15.50 -10.90
CA GLN A 109 -12.47 15.26 -12.09
C GLN A 109 -11.69 15.07 -13.40
N GLN A 110 -10.41 14.71 -13.30
CA GLN A 110 -9.56 14.42 -14.45
C GLN A 110 -9.58 12.92 -14.77
N ASP A 111 -9.38 12.57 -16.04
CA ASP A 111 -9.21 11.18 -16.43
C ASP A 111 -7.95 10.60 -15.81
N GLN A 112 -8.11 9.50 -15.10
CA GLN A 112 -7.02 8.76 -14.48
C GLN A 112 -7.10 7.28 -14.82
N THR A 113 -5.91 6.68 -14.86
CA THR A 113 -5.73 5.24 -14.98
C THR A 113 -5.01 4.69 -13.76
N LEU A 114 -5.54 3.63 -13.18
CA LEU A 114 -4.83 2.80 -12.20
C LEU A 114 -4.36 1.52 -12.87
N VAL A 115 -3.06 1.23 -12.75
CA VAL A 115 -2.44 -0.02 -13.22
C VAL A 115 -2.43 -1.03 -12.08
N TYR A 116 -2.97 -2.23 -12.31
CA TYR A 116 -3.00 -3.31 -11.35
C TYR A 116 -1.94 -4.36 -11.69
N LYS A 117 -0.95 -4.49 -10.82
CA LYS A 117 0.21 -5.38 -10.97
C LYS A 117 0.15 -6.53 -9.99
N GLN A 118 0.95 -7.56 -10.25
CA GLN A 118 1.19 -8.65 -9.32
C GLN A 118 2.69 -8.84 -9.16
N TYR A 119 3.13 -8.85 -7.90
CA TYR A 119 4.51 -9.07 -7.49
C TYR A 119 4.51 -9.83 -6.17
N ALA A 120 5.21 -10.96 -6.11
CA ALA A 120 5.33 -11.75 -4.89
C ALA A 120 6.18 -11.01 -3.84
N ALA A 121 5.62 -10.80 -2.64
CA ALA A 121 6.26 -9.97 -1.61
C ALA A 121 7.69 -10.41 -1.23
N ALA A 122 7.98 -11.71 -1.25
CA ALA A 122 9.27 -12.24 -0.83
C ALA A 122 10.30 -12.41 -1.95
N GLY A 123 9.90 -12.23 -3.22
CA GLY A 123 10.80 -12.42 -4.38
C GLY A 123 10.94 -11.18 -5.24
N GLU A 124 10.00 -10.24 -5.15
CA GLU A 124 9.88 -9.10 -6.06
C GLU A 124 9.72 -7.77 -5.29
N TYR A 125 10.16 -7.71 -4.03
CA TYR A 125 10.12 -6.48 -3.24
C TYR A 125 10.95 -5.35 -3.89
N ASP A 126 12.01 -5.69 -4.63
CA ASP A 126 12.83 -4.72 -5.38
C ASP A 126 12.00 -3.92 -6.40
N GLU A 127 11.12 -4.59 -7.15
CA GLU A 127 10.22 -3.95 -8.11
C GLU A 127 9.20 -3.04 -7.42
N ILE A 128 8.73 -3.44 -6.24
CA ILE A 128 7.83 -2.61 -5.44
C ILE A 128 8.57 -1.37 -4.92
N LEU A 129 9.78 -1.54 -4.36
CA LEU A 129 10.61 -0.43 -3.90
C LEU A 129 11.00 0.52 -5.04
N ARG A 130 11.23 0.00 -6.25
CA ARG A 130 11.44 0.80 -7.46
C ARG A 130 10.25 1.70 -7.78
N LEU A 131 9.02 1.18 -7.66
CA LEU A 131 7.81 1.97 -7.87
C LEU A 131 7.63 3.01 -6.76
N VAL A 132 7.85 2.64 -5.50
CA VAL A 132 7.79 3.57 -4.36
C VAL A 132 8.80 4.70 -4.55
N TYR A 133 10.04 4.39 -4.91
CA TYR A 133 11.07 5.37 -5.23
C TYR A 133 10.66 6.25 -6.42
N ALA A 134 10.11 5.67 -7.49
CA ALA A 134 9.62 6.44 -8.64
C ALA A 134 8.51 7.42 -8.23
N ARG A 135 7.60 7.04 -7.33
CA ARG A 135 6.58 7.94 -6.78
C ARG A 135 7.21 9.07 -5.97
N ILE A 136 8.15 8.78 -5.06
CA ILE A 136 8.87 9.80 -4.28
C ILE A 136 9.56 10.82 -5.21
N LYS A 137 10.14 10.34 -6.32
CA LYS A 137 10.83 11.17 -7.32
C LYS A 137 9.90 11.82 -8.36
N GLY A 138 8.59 11.76 -8.19
CA GLY A 138 7.62 12.39 -9.10
C GLY A 138 7.50 11.76 -10.48
N ARG A 139 7.90 10.48 -10.61
CA ARG A 139 7.84 9.70 -11.85
C ARG A 139 6.60 8.79 -11.90
N LEU A 140 5.75 8.82 -10.88
CA LEU A 140 4.43 8.19 -10.84
C LEU A 140 3.38 9.18 -10.32
N ASN A 141 2.23 9.19 -10.99
CA ASN A 141 1.22 10.24 -10.83
C ASN A 141 0.30 10.07 -9.60
N GLY A 142 0.43 8.98 -8.85
CA GLY A 142 -0.39 8.75 -7.66
C GLY A 142 0.24 7.75 -6.68
N PRO A 143 -0.34 7.60 -5.48
CA PRO A 143 0.14 6.63 -4.51
C PRO A 143 -0.01 5.19 -4.98
N ILE A 144 0.69 4.30 -4.27
CA ILE A 144 0.70 2.87 -4.50
C ILE A 144 -0.05 2.18 -3.37
N TYR A 145 -0.97 1.27 -3.73
CA TYR A 145 -1.64 0.39 -2.79
C TYR A 145 -1.12 -1.05 -2.93
N VAL A 146 -0.38 -1.54 -1.93
CA VAL A 146 0.06 -2.94 -1.88
C VAL A 146 -0.92 -3.76 -1.04
N HIS A 147 -1.30 -4.94 -1.51
CA HIS A 147 -2.25 -5.74 -0.76
C HIS A 147 -2.06 -7.24 -0.84
N CYS A 148 -2.48 -7.92 0.22
CA CYS A 148 -2.69 -9.36 0.24
C CYS A 148 -4.18 -9.66 0.46
N TRP A 149 -4.56 -10.83 0.97
CA TRP A 149 -5.97 -11.16 1.21
C TRP A 149 -6.56 -10.34 2.37
N ASN A 150 -5.93 -10.40 3.54
CA ASN A 150 -6.42 -9.71 4.75
C ASN A 150 -5.69 -8.39 5.04
N GLY A 151 -4.58 -8.15 4.36
CA GLY A 151 -3.69 -7.02 4.60
C GLY A 151 -2.69 -7.19 5.73
N TRP A 152 -2.60 -8.36 6.35
CA TRP A 152 -1.70 -8.57 7.49
C TRP A 152 -0.29 -8.97 7.08
N HIS A 153 -0.14 -10.10 6.38
CA HIS A 153 1.14 -10.81 6.29
C HIS A 153 2.09 -10.25 5.23
N SER A 154 1.84 -10.54 3.94
CA SER A 154 2.68 -10.05 2.84
C SER A 154 2.64 -8.54 2.71
N ALA A 155 1.46 -7.93 2.89
CA ALA A 155 1.33 -6.48 2.89
C ALA A 155 2.11 -5.84 4.06
N GLY A 156 2.08 -6.46 5.24
CA GLY A 156 2.92 -6.07 6.37
C GLY A 156 4.41 -6.19 6.09
N LEU A 157 4.86 -7.27 5.42
CA LEU A 157 6.26 -7.47 5.05
C LEU A 157 6.77 -6.32 4.18
N ILE A 158 6.06 -6.03 3.08
CA ILE A 158 6.42 -4.92 2.17
C ILE A 158 6.38 -3.58 2.89
N SER A 159 5.41 -3.36 3.78
CA SER A 159 5.35 -2.11 4.56
C SER A 159 6.56 -1.95 5.47
N GLY A 160 6.94 -3.01 6.21
CA GLY A 160 8.13 -3.00 7.06
C GLY A 160 9.41 -2.78 6.26
N ILE A 161 9.55 -3.46 5.12
CA ILE A 161 10.68 -3.27 4.19
C ILE A 161 10.76 -1.82 3.71
N ALA A 162 9.63 -1.21 3.31
CA ALA A 162 9.60 0.18 2.89
C ALA A 162 9.98 1.15 4.02
N LEU A 163 9.53 0.89 5.26
CA LEU A 163 9.87 1.70 6.42
C LEU A 163 11.36 1.58 6.80
N LYS A 164 11.96 0.39 6.68
CA LYS A 164 13.42 0.22 6.81
C LYS A 164 14.16 0.97 5.70
N GLN A 165 13.72 0.82 4.45
CA GLN A 165 14.36 1.39 3.26
C GLN A 165 14.36 2.92 3.23
N PHE A 166 13.23 3.55 3.56
CA PHE A 166 13.02 4.98 3.35
C PHE A 166 12.99 5.79 4.65
N CYS A 167 12.65 5.16 5.79
CA CYS A 167 12.50 5.84 7.08
C CYS A 167 13.55 5.42 8.12
N GLY A 168 14.50 4.55 7.75
CA GLY A 168 15.58 4.13 8.64
C GLY A 168 15.10 3.40 9.90
N TRP A 169 13.93 2.77 9.85
CA TRP A 169 13.43 2.00 10.99
C TRP A 169 14.36 0.83 11.30
N SER A 170 14.59 0.57 12.59
CA SER A 170 15.33 -0.62 13.04
C SER A 170 14.53 -1.90 12.82
N ASP A 171 15.23 -3.03 12.90
CA ASP A 171 14.63 -4.36 12.81
C ASP A 171 13.53 -4.57 13.86
N GLU A 172 13.80 -4.16 15.10
CA GLU A 172 12.87 -4.30 16.22
C GLU A 172 11.63 -3.45 15.99
N LYS A 173 11.79 -2.21 15.51
CA LYS A 173 10.68 -1.31 15.23
C LYS A 173 9.82 -1.86 14.08
N ALA A 174 10.44 -2.34 13.01
CA ALA A 174 9.74 -2.92 11.87
C ALA A 174 9.00 -4.22 12.24
N ASP A 175 9.62 -5.09 13.04
CA ASP A 175 8.98 -6.31 13.52
C ASP A 175 7.81 -6.04 14.46
N ALA A 176 7.97 -5.12 15.43
CA ALA A 176 6.89 -4.69 16.32
C ALA A 176 5.71 -4.11 15.53
N TYR A 177 5.99 -3.30 14.50
CA TYR A 177 4.98 -2.80 13.57
C TYR A 177 4.25 -3.91 12.85
N TRP A 178 4.98 -4.89 12.32
CA TRP A 178 4.40 -6.02 11.61
C TRP A 178 3.45 -6.79 12.53
N VAL A 179 3.91 -7.15 13.74
CA VAL A 179 3.11 -7.88 14.73
C VAL A 179 1.85 -7.11 15.09
N ARG A 180 1.97 -5.84 15.47
CA ARG A 180 0.84 -5.00 15.89
C ARG A 180 -0.22 -4.88 14.79
N ASN A 181 0.19 -4.81 13.53
CA ASN A 181 -0.70 -4.65 12.39
C ASN A 181 -1.22 -5.97 11.77
N THR A 182 -1.02 -7.10 12.44
CA THR A 182 -1.66 -8.38 12.08
C THR A 182 -3.00 -8.62 12.78
N ASP A 183 -3.43 -7.72 13.67
CA ASP A 183 -4.65 -7.88 14.48
C ASP A 183 -4.72 -9.23 15.20
N GLY A 184 -3.59 -9.67 15.77
CA GLY A 184 -3.47 -10.95 16.48
C GLY A 184 -3.14 -12.15 15.58
N ASN A 185 -3.07 -11.98 14.26
CA ASN A 185 -2.79 -13.06 13.30
C ASN A 185 -1.29 -13.24 13.00
N SER A 186 -0.41 -12.99 13.97
CA SER A 186 1.05 -13.07 13.81
C SER A 186 1.63 -14.47 14.05
N LYS A 187 0.89 -15.36 14.74
CA LYS A 187 1.37 -16.70 15.12
C LYS A 187 1.65 -17.57 13.90
N GLY A 188 2.82 -18.22 13.86
CA GLY A 188 3.22 -19.16 12.81
C GLY A 188 4.02 -18.54 11.65
N PHE A 189 4.16 -17.21 11.58
CA PHE A 189 4.79 -16.53 10.45
C PHE A 189 6.28 -16.19 10.68
N LYS A 190 7.05 -17.15 11.21
CA LYS A 190 8.49 -16.95 11.49
C LYS A 190 9.30 -16.58 10.25
N SER A 191 8.97 -17.16 9.10
CA SER A 191 9.68 -16.90 7.84
C SER A 191 9.49 -15.48 7.31
N ILE A 192 8.31 -14.88 7.49
CA ILE A 192 8.05 -13.47 7.11
C ILE A 192 8.85 -12.53 8.00
N ARG A 193 8.84 -12.79 9.32
CA ARG A 193 9.57 -11.97 10.30
C ARG A 193 11.09 -12.05 10.08
N ALA A 194 11.61 -13.24 9.79
CA ALA A 194 13.01 -13.41 9.41
C ALA A 194 13.36 -12.58 8.16
N LYS A 195 12.57 -12.67 7.09
CA LYS A 195 12.78 -11.86 5.87
C LYS A 195 12.75 -10.35 6.14
N LEU A 196 11.89 -9.89 7.04
CA LEU A 196 11.81 -8.48 7.40
C LEU A 196 13.06 -8.02 8.16
N ARG A 197 13.49 -8.82 9.14
CA ARG A 197 14.70 -8.57 9.92
C ARG A 197 15.94 -8.59 9.02
N ASP A 198 16.09 -9.63 8.21
CA ASP A 198 17.27 -9.86 7.39
C ASP A 198 17.33 -8.94 6.13
N PHE A 199 16.32 -8.08 5.90
CA PHE A 199 16.34 -7.11 4.80
C PHE A 199 17.29 -5.95 5.10
N GLU A 200 18.18 -5.66 4.15
CA GLU A 200 19.05 -4.49 4.19
C GLU A 200 18.61 -3.42 3.17
N PRO A 201 18.57 -2.12 3.54
CA PRO A 201 18.25 -1.05 2.61
C PRO A 201 19.12 -1.06 1.35
N LEU A 202 18.48 -0.93 0.20
CA LEU A 202 19.11 -0.95 -1.11
C LEU A 202 19.67 0.44 -1.45
N PRO A 203 20.99 0.59 -1.68
CA PRO A 203 21.60 1.90 -1.94
C PRO A 203 21.03 2.65 -3.15
N LYS A 204 20.58 1.91 -4.18
CA LYS A 204 19.98 2.47 -5.41
C LYS A 204 18.66 3.21 -5.19
N TYR A 205 18.00 3.03 -4.04
CA TYR A 205 16.75 3.70 -3.68
C TYR A 205 16.90 4.70 -2.54
N LYS A 206 18.12 5.23 -2.35
CA LYS A 206 18.37 6.27 -1.34
C LYS A 206 17.58 7.55 -1.64
N ILE A 207 16.91 8.07 -0.62
CA ILE A 207 16.20 9.36 -0.64
C ILE A 207 16.91 10.37 0.26
N THR A 208 16.58 11.65 0.13
CA THR A 208 17.14 12.70 1.01
C THR A 208 16.46 12.68 2.38
N ALA A 209 17.09 13.32 3.38
CA ALA A 209 16.51 13.45 4.71
C ALA A 209 15.21 14.26 4.68
N GLU A 210 15.12 15.27 3.81
CA GLU A 210 13.92 16.10 3.63
C GLU A 210 12.77 15.28 3.01
N GLU A 211 13.07 14.42 2.04
CA GLU A 211 12.06 13.52 1.47
C GLU A 211 11.56 12.52 2.51
N ALA A 212 12.45 11.94 3.31
CA ALA A 212 12.09 11.03 4.39
C ALA A 212 11.22 11.73 5.44
N ALA A 213 11.63 12.92 5.90
CA ALA A 213 10.88 13.71 6.88
C ALA A 213 9.47 14.11 6.42
N LEU A 214 9.23 14.16 5.10
CA LEU A 214 7.90 14.42 4.54
C LEU A 214 6.99 13.19 4.54
N ILE A 215 7.52 12.01 4.23
CA ILE A 215 6.67 10.85 3.94
C ILE A 215 6.59 9.85 5.10
N CYS A 216 7.54 9.91 6.03
CA CYS A 216 7.67 8.91 7.08
C CYS A 216 6.78 9.22 8.29
N PRO A 217 6.19 8.19 8.91
CA PRO A 217 5.47 8.30 10.18
C PRO A 217 6.39 8.33 11.41
#